data_AF-A0A2V1D6F0-F1
#
_entry.id   AF-A0A2V1D6F0-F1
#
_cell.length_a   1.000
_cell.length_b   1.000
_cell.length_c   1.000
_cell.angle_alpha   90.00
_cell.angle_beta   90.00
_cell.angle_gamma   90.00
#
_symmetry.space_group_name_H-M   'P 1'
#
loop_
_entity.id
_entity.type
_entity.pdbx_description
1 polymer ?
#
loop_
_entity_poly.entity_id
_entity_poly.type
_entity_poly.pdbx_seq_one_letter_code
_entity_poly.pdbx_strand_id
1 'polypeptide(L)'
;MRFSRSLQFLLSFSTLAAGFVVPREDTFDPDNPEASNPKTPPKRLNRSTRPENPFKKAGLKTAPDSCTDLAQPGGVNAFSGGELKWDKDYQCDPDTQQARFLEAAWDAHALAKFSNKEPDGHNAKDIAMWKTAAEFETKKTFDIILSCKDTKNWCQIKVDGQALGGYAWTYDGWFGYKYYYITMCEPFFRSDDLEYKITQIEEELAKGETEKASTAEWQRNTGQMFLHEMMHLNSTGQPHIEDVYVDPDASGKKAYGPALVHKLARRKLNQGGGASRASINGESYAWLTNSRYFYELTGYFLIRKGYKQSDESLSAEQVTEEQTGFTLDLGRITETTSNEEITNRFNGILAGLSNKPTSSGPSKGKAMSIAMVATVNSHAGGATVNSEWHFFTTSVGKAVGSCGETDGQQLIPTGGSNVHISGKPDSENPPWPAGIYNLNIEGKDCEYKCDGTNPGRLFCGDKQIPCTEDSMKSKPEGKLKCGSRTSLHAVVYCDF
;
A
#
# COMPACT_ATOMS: atom_id res chain seq x y z
N MET A 1 -86.82 15.00 18.96
CA MET A 1 -85.53 15.64 18.60
C MET A 1 -84.38 14.72 18.96
N ARG A 2 -83.71 14.16 17.96
CA ARG A 2 -82.31 13.66 17.96
C ARG A 2 -82.09 13.03 16.58
N PHE A 3 -81.29 13.68 15.74
CA PHE A 3 -80.78 13.08 14.49
C PHE A 3 -79.27 12.89 14.66
N SER A 4 -78.86 11.63 14.56
CA SER A 4 -77.47 11.19 14.52
C SER A 4 -76.87 11.50 13.14
N ARG A 5 -75.76 12.25 13.09
CA ARG A 5 -74.93 12.41 11.90
C ARG A 5 -73.75 11.45 11.99
N SER A 6 -73.76 10.43 11.13
CA SER A 6 -72.62 9.55 10.88
C SER A 6 -71.58 10.30 10.06
N LEU A 7 -70.38 10.47 10.62
CA LEU A 7 -69.22 11.05 9.97
C LEU A 7 -68.43 9.91 9.31
N GLN A 8 -68.55 9.75 7.99
CA GLN A 8 -67.71 8.84 7.20
C GLN A 8 -66.36 9.50 6.95
N PHE A 9 -65.32 9.05 7.66
CA PHE A 9 -63.93 9.32 7.30
C PHE A 9 -63.54 8.41 6.13
N LEU A 10 -63.42 8.98 4.94
CA LEU A 10 -62.72 8.37 3.81
C LEU A 10 -61.22 8.43 4.08
N LEU A 11 -60.65 7.33 4.58
CA LEU A 11 -59.21 7.11 4.59
C LEU A 11 -58.75 6.83 3.16
N SER A 12 -58.24 7.86 2.48
CA SER A 12 -57.45 7.67 1.26
C SER A 12 -56.14 6.98 1.65
N PHE A 13 -56.02 5.69 1.35
CA PHE A 13 -54.74 4.99 1.33
C PHE A 13 -53.93 5.51 0.13
N SER A 14 -53.35 6.70 0.29
CA SER A 14 -52.16 7.07 -0.47
C SER A 14 -51.05 6.18 0.06
N THR A 15 -50.75 5.10 -0.65
CA THR A 15 -49.49 4.36 -0.49
C THR A 15 -48.34 5.34 -0.71
N LEU A 16 -47.89 5.95 0.38
CA LEU A 16 -46.55 6.51 0.49
C LEU A 16 -45.61 5.34 0.18
N ALA A 17 -45.12 5.31 -1.07
CA ALA A 17 -43.88 4.62 -1.40
C ALA A 17 -42.75 5.37 -0.69
N ALA A 18 -42.70 5.26 0.65
CA ALA A 18 -41.50 5.54 1.41
C ALA A 18 -40.44 4.62 0.82
N GLY A 19 -39.34 5.21 0.33
CA GLY A 19 -38.26 4.49 -0.35
C GLY A 19 -37.90 3.26 0.47
N PHE A 20 -38.22 2.08 -0.07
CA PHE A 20 -37.91 0.82 0.58
C PHE A 20 -36.39 0.75 0.68
N VAL A 21 -35.87 0.93 1.90
CA VAL A 21 -34.63 0.27 2.30
C VAL A 21 -34.90 -1.19 2.01
N VAL A 22 -34.21 -1.78 1.01
CA VAL A 22 -34.42 -3.18 0.61
C VAL A 22 -34.22 -4.02 1.87
N PRO A 23 -35.30 -4.57 2.49
CA PRO A 23 -35.14 -5.39 3.68
C PRO A 23 -34.45 -6.66 3.21
N ARG A 24 -33.21 -6.89 3.65
CA ARG A 24 -32.49 -8.12 3.38
C ARG A 24 -32.68 -9.05 4.56
N GLU A 25 -33.58 -10.01 4.41
CA GLU A 25 -33.64 -11.19 5.29
C GLU A 25 -32.65 -12.28 4.86
N ASP A 26 -31.89 -12.06 3.79
CA ASP A 26 -30.98 -13.05 3.24
C ASP A 26 -29.83 -13.33 4.20
N THR A 27 -29.67 -14.59 4.57
CA THR A 27 -28.52 -15.13 5.28
C THR A 27 -27.24 -14.72 4.54
N PHE A 28 -26.49 -13.78 5.12
CA PHE A 28 -25.19 -13.38 4.61
C PHE A 28 -24.25 -14.60 4.64
N ASP A 29 -23.78 -15.03 3.47
CA ASP A 29 -22.80 -16.11 3.36
C ASP A 29 -21.39 -15.50 3.43
N PRO A 30 -20.65 -15.66 4.53
CA PRO A 30 -19.30 -15.11 4.66
C PRO A 30 -18.30 -15.74 3.68
N ASP A 31 -18.57 -16.95 3.18
CA ASP A 31 -17.71 -17.63 2.20
C ASP A 31 -18.02 -17.19 0.76
N ASN A 32 -19.22 -16.64 0.52
CA ASN A 32 -19.62 -16.07 -0.76
C ASN A 32 -20.44 -14.77 -0.58
N PRO A 33 -19.80 -13.67 -0.13
CA PRO A 33 -20.51 -12.43 0.19
C PRO A 33 -21.12 -11.76 -1.05
N GLU A 34 -20.66 -12.08 -2.26
CA GLU A 34 -21.27 -11.64 -3.53
C GLU A 34 -22.66 -12.25 -3.76
N ALA A 35 -22.99 -13.39 -3.14
CA ALA A 35 -24.31 -14.01 -3.28
C ALA A 35 -25.43 -13.09 -2.77
N SER A 36 -25.08 -12.17 -1.86
CA SER A 36 -25.98 -11.15 -1.33
C SER A 36 -26.08 -9.89 -2.21
N ASN A 37 -25.39 -9.82 -3.35
CA ASN A 37 -25.49 -8.68 -4.27
C ASN A 37 -26.92 -8.58 -4.86
N PRO A 38 -27.43 -7.36 -5.10
CA PRO A 38 -28.72 -7.18 -5.75
C PRO A 38 -28.71 -7.86 -7.13
N LYS A 39 -29.68 -8.74 -7.37
CA LYS A 39 -29.90 -9.36 -8.69
C LYS A 39 -30.35 -8.34 -9.74
N THR A 40 -30.98 -7.27 -9.29
CA THR A 40 -31.42 -6.15 -10.13
C THR A 40 -30.79 -4.86 -9.58
N PRO A 41 -29.92 -4.19 -10.36
CA PRO A 41 -29.33 -2.92 -9.97
C PRO A 41 -30.42 -1.88 -9.64
N PRO A 42 -30.30 -1.13 -8.53
CA PRO A 42 -31.23 -0.06 -8.23
C PRO A 42 -31.07 1.08 -9.23
N LYS A 43 -32.16 1.61 -9.77
CA LYS A 43 -32.12 2.77 -10.69
C LYS A 43 -31.77 4.09 -10.01
N ARG A 44 -31.92 4.14 -8.68
CA ARG A 44 -31.57 5.27 -7.83
C ARG A 44 -31.08 4.76 -6.49
N LEU A 45 -30.03 5.37 -5.98
CA LEU A 45 -29.47 5.08 -4.66
C LEU A 45 -30.30 5.80 -3.60
N ASN A 46 -30.50 5.16 -2.46
CA ASN A 46 -31.13 5.82 -1.32
C ASN A 46 -30.09 6.70 -0.61
N ARG A 47 -29.82 7.87 -1.18
CA ARG A 47 -28.90 8.85 -0.61
C ARG A 47 -29.48 9.34 0.72
N SER A 48 -28.79 9.08 1.83
CA SER A 48 -29.15 9.71 3.10
C SER A 48 -29.00 11.21 2.95
N THR A 49 -30.01 11.99 3.37
CA THR A 49 -29.93 13.45 3.32
C THR A 49 -28.71 13.91 4.11
N ARG A 50 -27.71 14.41 3.39
CA ARG A 50 -26.51 14.96 4.00
C ARG A 50 -26.84 16.36 4.56
N PRO A 51 -26.44 16.70 5.80
CA PRO A 51 -26.68 18.04 6.34
C PRO A 51 -25.98 19.13 5.51
N GLU A 52 -26.10 20.41 5.86
CA GLU A 52 -25.25 21.44 5.24
C GLU A 52 -23.77 21.22 5.64
N ASN A 53 -22.81 21.46 4.74
CA ASN A 53 -21.38 21.36 5.05
C ASN A 53 -21.00 22.42 6.12
N PRO A 54 -20.70 22.01 7.37
CA PRO A 54 -20.45 22.96 8.45
C PRO A 54 -19.11 23.70 8.25
N PHE A 55 -18.15 23.08 7.56
CA PHE A 55 -16.82 23.64 7.30
C PHE A 55 -16.87 24.74 6.25
N LYS A 56 -17.72 24.58 5.22
CA LYS A 56 -17.91 25.60 4.17
C LYS A 56 -18.58 26.86 4.70
N LYS A 57 -19.60 26.71 5.54
CA LYS A 57 -20.39 27.82 6.05
C LYS A 57 -19.62 28.70 7.03
N ALA A 58 -18.87 28.09 7.94
CA ALA A 58 -18.13 28.80 8.96
C ALA A 58 -16.75 29.27 8.47
N GLY A 59 -16.18 28.60 7.45
CA GLY A 59 -14.78 28.73 7.10
C GLY A 59 -13.87 28.16 8.19
N LEU A 60 -12.57 28.04 7.88
CA LEU A 60 -11.57 27.69 8.88
C LEU A 60 -10.80 28.93 9.29
N LYS A 61 -10.48 29.02 10.58
CA LYS A 61 -9.59 30.05 11.12
C LYS A 61 -8.15 29.71 10.80
N THR A 62 -7.30 30.73 10.71
CA THR A 62 -5.85 30.55 10.62
C THR A 62 -5.26 30.32 12.02
N ALA A 63 -4.30 29.40 12.13
CA ALA A 63 -3.51 29.22 13.33
C ALA A 63 -2.63 30.48 13.58
N PRO A 64 -2.49 30.95 14.83
CA PRO A 64 -1.69 32.12 15.17
C PRO A 64 -0.20 31.86 15.00
N ASP A 65 0.54 32.97 14.93
CA ASP A 65 1.99 33.03 14.68
C ASP A 65 2.85 32.36 15.75
N SER A 66 2.38 32.40 17.00
CA SER A 66 3.09 31.89 18.17
C SER A 66 2.33 30.72 18.80
N CYS A 67 3.07 29.68 19.15
CA CYS A 67 2.54 28.47 19.79
C CYS A 67 2.05 28.72 21.23
N THR A 68 2.03 29.95 21.73
CA THR A 68 1.59 30.30 23.09
C THR A 68 0.12 30.70 23.17
N ASP A 69 -0.52 31.05 22.04
CA ASP A 69 -1.78 31.81 22.04
C ASP A 69 -3.02 30.98 21.66
N LEU A 70 -2.87 29.64 21.55
CA LEU A 70 -3.88 28.76 20.93
C LEU A 70 -5.00 28.25 21.84
N ALA A 71 -5.10 28.74 23.07
CA ALA A 71 -6.24 28.45 23.95
C ALA A 71 -7.51 29.26 23.61
N GLN A 72 -7.60 29.87 22.42
CA GLN A 72 -8.73 30.68 21.99
C GLN A 72 -9.76 29.79 21.26
N PRO A 73 -10.91 29.45 21.88
CA PRO A 73 -11.97 28.70 21.21
C PRO A 73 -12.55 29.47 20.03
N GLY A 74 -12.90 28.76 18.95
CA GLY A 74 -13.87 29.25 17.96
C GLY A 74 -13.64 28.83 16.51
N GLY A 75 -12.92 27.75 16.24
CA GLY A 75 -12.96 27.04 14.96
C GLY A 75 -14.21 26.16 14.80
N VAL A 76 -14.29 25.44 13.69
CA VAL A 76 -15.36 24.44 13.48
C VAL A 76 -14.95 23.16 14.20
N ASN A 77 -15.74 22.77 15.20
CA ASN A 77 -15.56 21.50 15.90
C ASN A 77 -15.71 20.34 14.90
N ALA A 78 -14.62 19.64 14.68
CA ALA A 78 -14.52 18.42 13.91
C ALA A 78 -14.17 17.27 14.89
N PHE A 79 -14.66 16.07 14.61
CA PHE A 79 -14.20 14.80 15.22
C PHE A 79 -13.85 14.89 16.72
N SER A 80 -14.86 14.70 17.57
CA SER A 80 -14.70 14.64 19.03
C SER A 80 -14.13 15.88 19.74
N GLY A 81 -14.32 17.04 19.11
CA GLY A 81 -14.11 18.34 19.75
C GLY A 81 -12.78 19.02 19.43
N GLY A 82 -12.05 18.52 18.43
CA GLY A 82 -10.93 19.25 17.84
C GLY A 82 -11.40 20.30 16.83
N GLU A 83 -10.61 21.33 16.56
CA GLU A 83 -10.92 22.34 15.53
C GLU A 83 -10.04 22.15 14.29
N LEU A 84 -10.61 22.33 13.10
CA LEU A 84 -9.81 22.47 11.87
C LEU A 84 -9.37 23.93 11.69
N LYS A 85 -8.08 24.14 11.43
CA LYS A 85 -7.48 25.46 11.21
C LYS A 85 -6.58 25.44 9.97
N TRP A 86 -6.45 26.56 9.29
CA TRP A 86 -5.41 26.75 8.28
C TRP A 86 -4.06 26.99 8.94
N ASP A 87 -2.99 26.43 8.40
CA ASP A 87 -1.63 26.90 8.68
C ASP A 87 -1.53 28.40 8.36
N LYS A 88 -0.60 29.14 8.97
CA LYS A 88 -0.44 30.57 8.66
C LYS A 88 -0.03 30.80 7.20
N ASP A 89 0.88 29.98 6.70
CA ASP A 89 1.42 30.03 5.34
C ASP A 89 0.92 28.82 4.57
N TYR A 90 -0.39 28.57 4.67
CA TYR A 90 -1.04 27.38 4.13
C TYR A 90 -0.97 27.28 2.60
N GLN A 91 -0.73 28.39 1.88
CA GLN A 91 -0.55 28.48 0.41
C GLN A 91 -1.61 27.71 -0.40
N CYS A 92 -2.85 27.64 0.08
CA CYS A 92 -3.96 27.02 -0.65
C CYS A 92 -4.69 28.06 -1.49
N ASP A 93 -4.89 27.74 -2.77
CA ASP A 93 -5.84 28.46 -3.61
C ASP A 93 -7.26 28.43 -3.00
N PRO A 94 -7.89 29.59 -2.74
CA PRO A 94 -9.18 29.65 -2.06
C PRO A 94 -10.32 28.96 -2.81
N ASP A 95 -10.34 29.05 -4.13
CA ASP A 95 -11.47 28.61 -4.94
C ASP A 95 -11.41 27.11 -5.25
N THR A 96 -10.21 26.54 -5.29
CA THR A 96 -10.00 25.12 -5.64
C THR A 96 -9.54 24.29 -4.45
N GLN A 97 -8.37 24.60 -3.89
CA GLN A 97 -7.73 23.74 -2.89
C GLN A 97 -8.39 23.85 -1.51
N GLN A 98 -8.72 25.06 -1.06
CA GLN A 98 -9.44 25.22 0.20
C GLN A 98 -10.82 24.58 0.13
N ALA A 99 -11.58 24.85 -0.94
CA ALA A 99 -12.89 24.22 -1.15
C ALA A 99 -12.79 22.68 -1.12
N ARG A 100 -11.77 22.10 -1.76
CA ARG A 100 -11.54 20.64 -1.75
C ARG A 100 -11.25 20.10 -0.34
N PHE A 101 -10.45 20.81 0.46
CA PHE A 101 -10.19 20.44 1.84
C PHE A 101 -11.45 20.45 2.71
N LEU A 102 -12.28 21.50 2.60
CA LEU A 102 -13.53 21.61 3.37
C LEU A 102 -14.54 20.52 2.98
N GLU A 103 -14.58 20.16 1.70
CA GLU A 103 -15.42 19.06 1.22
C GLU A 103 -14.89 17.71 1.72
N ALA A 104 -13.58 17.45 1.59
CA ALA A 104 -12.97 16.22 2.06
C ALA A 104 -13.08 16.01 3.57
N ALA A 105 -12.91 17.07 4.38
CA ALA A 105 -13.15 17.01 5.82
C ALA A 105 -14.60 16.66 6.14
N TRP A 106 -15.55 17.21 5.38
CA TRP A 106 -16.96 16.88 5.52
C TRP A 106 -17.27 15.44 5.11
N ASP A 107 -16.64 14.95 4.04
CA ASP A 107 -16.77 13.57 3.55
C ASP A 107 -16.22 12.60 4.58
N ALA A 108 -15.00 12.84 5.08
CA ALA A 108 -14.37 12.09 6.16
C ALA A 108 -15.27 12.02 7.41
N HIS A 109 -15.90 13.15 7.79
CA HIS A 109 -16.83 13.20 8.90
C HIS A 109 -18.08 12.35 8.66
N ALA A 110 -18.63 12.38 7.44
CA ALA A 110 -19.76 11.52 7.08
C ALA A 110 -19.38 10.03 7.14
N LEU A 111 -18.23 9.64 6.57
CA LEU A 111 -17.72 8.27 6.59
C LEU A 111 -17.46 7.76 8.02
N ALA A 112 -16.80 8.56 8.85
CA ALA A 112 -16.51 8.23 10.24
C ALA A 112 -17.79 8.11 11.07
N LYS A 113 -18.71 9.08 10.97
CA LYS A 113 -20.00 9.05 11.68
C LYS A 113 -20.84 7.85 11.27
N PHE A 114 -20.84 7.50 9.99
CA PHE A 114 -21.54 6.33 9.49
C PHE A 114 -21.02 5.04 10.14
N SER A 115 -19.70 4.97 10.33
CA SER A 115 -19.00 3.81 10.85
C SER A 115 -19.02 3.70 12.37
N ASN A 116 -19.46 4.75 13.08
CA ASN A 116 -19.59 4.78 14.54
C ASN A 116 -20.86 4.06 15.07
N LYS A 117 -21.67 3.44 14.19
CA LYS A 117 -22.77 2.59 14.65
C LYS A 117 -22.19 1.32 15.26
N GLU A 118 -22.50 1.09 16.54
CA GLU A 118 -22.12 -0.12 17.27
C GLU A 118 -22.52 -1.36 16.44
N PRO A 119 -21.60 -2.29 16.22
CA PRO A 119 -21.89 -3.45 15.38
C PRO A 119 -22.86 -4.36 16.14
N ASP A 120 -23.88 -4.86 15.45
CA ASP A 120 -24.70 -5.93 16.00
C ASP A 120 -23.84 -7.21 16.04
N GLY A 121 -23.52 -7.67 17.25
CA GLY A 121 -22.74 -8.89 17.51
C GLY A 121 -23.42 -10.19 17.05
N HIS A 122 -24.65 -10.12 16.56
CA HIS A 122 -25.37 -11.22 15.90
C HIS A 122 -25.42 -11.10 14.38
N ASN A 123 -24.99 -9.96 13.84
CA ASN A 123 -24.93 -9.72 12.42
C ASN A 123 -23.52 -10.01 11.91
N ALA A 124 -23.35 -11.11 11.19
CA ALA A 124 -22.05 -11.50 10.60
C ALA A 124 -21.39 -10.37 9.79
N LYS A 125 -22.21 -9.48 9.18
CA LYS A 125 -21.79 -8.24 8.53
C LYS A 125 -21.03 -7.32 9.49
N ASP A 126 -21.63 -7.03 10.64
CA ASP A 126 -21.10 -6.13 11.65
C ASP A 126 -19.91 -6.74 12.41
N ILE A 127 -19.94 -8.06 12.66
CA ILE A 127 -18.83 -8.82 13.27
C ILE A 127 -17.57 -8.82 12.39
N ALA A 128 -17.73 -8.99 11.07
CA ALA A 128 -16.60 -8.99 10.13
C ALA A 128 -15.94 -7.60 10.00
N MET A 129 -16.64 -6.53 10.37
CA MET A 129 -16.27 -5.16 10.05
C MET A 129 -15.78 -4.33 11.24
N TRP A 130 -15.66 -4.83 12.49
CA TRP A 130 -15.38 -3.88 13.58
C TRP A 130 -14.76 -4.33 14.91
N LYS A 131 -13.86 -3.48 15.44
CA LYS A 131 -13.69 -3.21 16.89
C LYS A 131 -12.97 -1.91 17.34
N THR A 132 -12.67 -0.90 16.50
CA THR A 132 -11.71 0.17 16.92
C THR A 132 -12.04 1.64 16.60
N ALA A 133 -13.22 2.00 16.07
CA ALA A 133 -13.47 3.40 15.66
C ALA A 133 -14.32 4.27 16.62
N ALA A 134 -14.91 3.73 17.70
CA ALA A 134 -16.02 4.43 18.38
C ALA A 134 -15.63 5.40 19.49
N GLU A 135 -14.36 5.46 19.90
CA GLU A 135 -13.97 6.32 21.01
C GLU A 135 -12.83 7.25 20.61
N PHE A 136 -13.10 8.12 19.63
CA PHE A 136 -12.50 9.44 19.69
C PHE A 136 -13.06 10.11 20.96
N GLU A 137 -12.39 9.92 22.10
CA GLU A 137 -12.89 10.33 23.40
C GLU A 137 -13.28 11.82 23.44
N THR A 138 -14.40 12.10 24.09
CA THR A 138 -15.08 13.39 24.23
C THR A 138 -14.35 14.45 25.09
N LYS A 139 -13.03 14.42 25.22
CA LYS A 139 -12.34 15.16 26.30
C LYS A 139 -11.03 15.87 25.96
N LYS A 140 -10.59 15.95 24.70
CA LYS A 140 -9.38 16.72 24.36
C LYS A 140 -9.67 17.73 23.26
N THR A 141 -9.57 19.02 23.59
CA THR A 141 -9.48 20.09 22.61
C THR A 141 -8.11 20.00 21.95
N PHE A 142 -8.07 19.75 20.65
CA PHE A 142 -6.85 19.81 19.85
C PHE A 142 -7.13 20.47 18.51
N ASP A 143 -6.11 21.08 17.92
CA ASP A 143 -6.23 21.69 16.60
C ASP A 143 -5.59 20.79 15.55
N ILE A 144 -6.31 20.55 14.46
CA ILE A 144 -5.76 20.00 13.23
C ILE A 144 -5.49 21.15 12.27
N ILE A 145 -4.22 21.35 11.95
CA ILE A 145 -3.71 22.40 11.08
C ILE A 145 -3.55 21.86 9.66
N LEU A 146 -4.22 22.49 8.71
CA LEU A 146 -4.26 22.11 7.31
C LEU A 146 -3.33 23.00 6.47
N SER A 147 -2.61 22.40 5.54
CA SER A 147 -1.72 23.14 4.64
C SER A 147 -1.69 22.55 3.22
N CYS A 148 -1.57 23.41 2.21
CA CYS A 148 -1.15 23.07 0.84
C CYS A 148 0.34 23.31 0.62
N LYS A 149 1.00 24.03 1.55
CA LYS A 149 2.45 24.17 1.55
C LYS A 149 3.08 22.87 2.00
N ASP A 150 3.92 22.32 1.14
CA ASP A 150 4.75 21.14 1.44
C ASP A 150 5.87 21.50 2.41
N THR A 151 5.50 21.71 3.68
CA THR A 151 6.38 22.17 4.76
C THR A 151 7.54 21.20 5.05
N LYS A 152 7.44 19.96 4.60
CA LYS A 152 8.47 18.94 4.77
C LYS A 152 9.14 18.53 3.45
N ASN A 153 8.75 19.13 2.33
CA ASN A 153 9.20 18.76 0.98
C ASN A 153 8.94 17.27 0.67
N TRP A 154 7.83 16.72 1.16
CA TRP A 154 7.45 15.32 0.98
C TRP A 154 6.54 15.07 -0.21
N CYS A 155 5.78 16.05 -0.71
CA CYS A 155 4.89 15.83 -1.85
C CYS A 155 5.61 15.42 -3.14
N GLN A 156 6.93 15.65 -3.24
CA GLN A 156 7.75 15.23 -4.38
C GLN A 156 8.19 13.76 -4.30
N ILE A 157 8.01 13.12 -3.15
CA ILE A 157 8.43 11.74 -2.94
C ILE A 157 7.46 10.77 -3.59
N LYS A 158 8.04 9.66 -4.07
CA LYS A 158 7.29 8.51 -4.55
C LYS A 158 7.55 7.31 -3.66
N VAL A 159 6.50 6.61 -3.28
CA VAL A 159 6.57 5.35 -2.53
C VAL A 159 5.83 4.28 -3.33
N ASP A 160 6.42 3.09 -3.42
CA ASP A 160 6.04 2.05 -4.38
C ASP A 160 5.95 2.51 -5.87
N GLY A 161 6.58 3.64 -6.20
CA GLY A 161 6.58 4.24 -7.54
C GLY A 161 5.44 5.23 -7.81
N GLN A 162 4.60 5.55 -6.82
CA GLN A 162 3.48 6.48 -7.00
C GLN A 162 3.64 7.76 -6.20
N ALA A 163 2.92 8.80 -6.60
CA ALA A 163 2.97 10.09 -5.92
C ALA A 163 2.22 10.06 -4.58
N LEU A 164 2.68 10.86 -3.63
CA LEU A 164 2.01 11.02 -2.34
C LEU A 164 0.73 11.82 -2.49
N GLY A 165 -0.37 11.35 -1.91
CA GLY A 165 -1.64 12.06 -1.82
C GLY A 165 -1.67 13.08 -0.69
N GLY A 166 -0.94 12.81 0.39
CA GLY A 166 -0.85 13.64 1.58
C GLY A 166 0.12 13.03 2.58
N TYR A 167 0.29 13.73 3.69
CA TYR A 167 0.95 13.22 4.88
C TYR A 167 0.46 13.96 6.12
N ALA A 168 0.54 13.27 7.27
CA ALA A 168 0.23 13.84 8.57
C ALA A 168 1.44 13.78 9.49
N TRP A 169 1.54 14.75 10.41
CA TRP A 169 2.59 14.74 11.42
C TRP A 169 2.15 15.51 12.66
N THR A 170 2.74 15.19 13.81
CA THR A 170 2.49 15.89 15.07
C THR A 170 3.69 16.77 15.41
N TYR A 171 3.45 18.02 15.77
CA TYR A 171 4.44 18.91 16.39
C TYR A 171 4.21 18.92 17.90
N ASP A 172 5.16 18.37 18.66
CA ASP A 172 5.22 18.51 20.11
C ASP A 172 5.99 19.80 20.44
N GLY A 173 5.29 20.81 20.97
CA GLY A 173 5.89 22.09 21.39
C GLY A 173 6.39 22.07 22.85
N TRP A 174 7.33 22.96 23.15
CA TRP A 174 8.08 23.04 24.42
C TRP A 174 7.23 23.08 25.71
N PHE A 175 6.01 23.64 25.64
CA PHE A 175 5.11 23.75 26.81
C PHE A 175 4.05 22.64 26.86
N GLY A 176 4.28 21.51 26.17
CA GLY A 176 3.35 20.39 26.10
C GLY A 176 2.15 20.61 25.19
N TYR A 177 2.12 21.72 24.43
CA TYR A 177 1.15 21.92 23.36
C TYR A 177 1.46 20.96 22.21
N LYS A 178 0.41 20.32 21.69
CA LYS A 178 0.52 19.44 20.52
C LYS A 178 -0.28 20.01 19.37
N TYR A 179 0.34 20.03 18.20
CA TYR A 179 -0.32 20.42 16.97
C TYR A 179 -0.31 19.27 15.99
N TYR A 180 -1.42 19.10 15.30
CA TYR A 180 -1.64 17.98 14.41
C TYR A 180 -1.72 18.53 13.00
N TYR A 181 -0.71 18.30 12.19
CA TYR A 181 -0.66 18.82 10.83
C TYR A 181 -1.12 17.77 9.84
N ILE A 182 -1.93 18.21 8.87
CA ILE A 182 -2.25 17.45 7.67
C ILE A 182 -1.88 18.31 6.47
N THR A 183 -1.01 17.78 5.61
CA THR A 183 -0.62 18.41 4.35
C THR A 183 -1.10 17.53 3.20
N MET A 184 -1.85 18.11 2.26
CA MET A 184 -2.30 17.39 1.07
C MET A 184 -1.45 17.75 -0.14
N CYS A 185 -1.17 16.75 -0.94
CA CYS A 185 -0.33 16.84 -2.13
C CYS A 185 -1.18 16.81 -3.41
N GLU A 186 -0.52 17.02 -4.54
CA GLU A 186 -1.16 17.17 -5.85
C GLU A 186 -2.18 16.04 -6.22
N PRO A 187 -1.90 14.73 -6.00
CA PRO A 187 -2.85 13.65 -6.28
C PRO A 187 -4.17 13.75 -5.51
N PHE A 188 -4.17 14.31 -4.30
CA PHE A 188 -5.41 14.53 -3.54
C PHE A 188 -6.31 15.53 -4.25
N PHE A 189 -5.76 16.64 -4.76
CA PHE A 189 -6.56 17.68 -5.42
C PHE A 189 -7.12 17.24 -6.78
N ARG A 190 -6.47 16.28 -7.43
CA ARG A 190 -6.95 15.60 -8.65
C ARG A 190 -7.95 14.48 -8.40
N SER A 191 -8.12 14.06 -7.15
CA SER A 191 -9.05 12.99 -6.81
C SER A 191 -10.49 13.50 -6.73
N ASP A 192 -11.43 12.60 -7.02
CA ASP A 192 -12.86 12.88 -6.92
C ASP A 192 -13.32 12.95 -5.46
N ASP A 193 -14.34 13.75 -5.19
CA ASP A 193 -15.04 13.77 -3.89
C ASP A 193 -16.08 12.65 -3.77
N LEU A 194 -16.61 12.46 -2.56
CA LEU A 194 -17.54 11.37 -2.26
C LEU A 194 -18.84 11.47 -3.07
N GLU A 195 -19.44 12.65 -3.19
CA GLU A 195 -20.72 12.84 -3.90
C GLU A 195 -20.59 12.62 -5.40
N TYR A 196 -19.46 13.01 -5.98
CA TYR A 196 -19.15 12.71 -7.37
C TYR A 196 -19.06 11.20 -7.59
N LYS A 197 -18.35 10.46 -6.74
CA LYS A 197 -18.30 8.98 -6.82
C LYS A 197 -19.67 8.33 -6.69
N ILE A 198 -20.50 8.78 -5.73
CA ILE A 198 -21.88 8.31 -5.57
C ILE A 198 -22.68 8.52 -6.86
N THR A 199 -22.54 9.68 -7.48
CA THR A 199 -23.27 10.02 -8.72
C THR A 199 -22.81 9.15 -9.89
N GLN A 200 -21.50 8.95 -10.06
CA GLN A 200 -20.97 8.03 -11.08
C GLN A 200 -21.49 6.61 -10.91
N ILE A 201 -21.54 6.11 -9.67
CA ILE A 201 -22.05 4.76 -9.36
C ILE A 201 -23.56 4.67 -9.64
N GLU A 202 -24.35 5.66 -9.23
CA GLU A 202 -25.80 5.71 -9.49
C GLU A 202 -26.11 5.71 -10.99
N GLU A 203 -25.37 6.49 -11.79
CA GLU A 203 -25.54 6.58 -13.24
C GLU A 203 -25.28 5.24 -13.95
N GLU A 204 -24.28 4.47 -13.50
CA GLU A 204 -24.00 3.13 -14.04
C GLU A 204 -25.03 2.09 -13.59
N LEU A 205 -25.40 2.10 -12.32
CA LEU A 205 -26.45 1.20 -11.82
C LEU A 205 -27.79 1.45 -12.54
N ALA A 206 -28.10 2.69 -12.89
CA ALA A 206 -29.27 3.03 -13.70
C ALA A 206 -29.23 2.45 -15.13
N LYS A 207 -28.03 2.20 -15.68
CA LYS A 207 -27.81 1.51 -16.97
C LYS A 207 -27.76 -0.02 -16.83
N GLY A 208 -27.76 -0.53 -15.61
CA GLY A 208 -27.57 -1.95 -15.32
C GLY A 208 -26.10 -2.38 -15.22
N GLU A 209 -25.17 -1.43 -15.21
CA GLU A 209 -23.73 -1.66 -15.06
C GLU A 209 -23.38 -1.66 -13.56
N THR A 210 -22.74 -2.73 -13.07
CA THR A 210 -22.48 -2.93 -11.62
C THR A 210 -21.01 -2.80 -11.24
N GLU A 211 -20.13 -2.56 -12.21
CA GLU A 211 -18.67 -2.61 -12.00
C GLU A 211 -18.22 -1.58 -10.96
N LYS A 212 -18.60 -0.30 -11.08
CA LYS A 212 -18.23 0.74 -10.11
C LYS A 212 -18.85 0.55 -8.73
N ALA A 213 -20.01 -0.08 -8.65
CA ALA A 213 -20.67 -0.38 -7.37
C ALA A 213 -19.98 -1.55 -6.64
N SER A 214 -19.47 -2.52 -7.38
CA SER A 214 -18.86 -3.74 -6.83
C SER A 214 -17.35 -3.63 -6.66
N THR A 215 -16.65 -2.76 -7.39
CA THR A 215 -15.18 -2.71 -7.35
C THR A 215 -14.68 -1.58 -6.46
N ALA A 216 -13.89 -1.93 -5.43
CA ALA A 216 -13.45 -0.99 -4.40
C ALA A 216 -12.62 0.20 -4.95
N GLU A 217 -11.80 0.00 -5.98
CA GLU A 217 -10.96 1.05 -6.59
C GLU A 217 -11.78 2.28 -7.05
N TRP A 218 -13.00 2.05 -7.55
CA TRP A 218 -13.89 3.11 -8.03
C TRP A 218 -14.49 3.97 -6.92
N GLN A 219 -14.35 3.54 -5.67
CA GLN A 219 -14.94 4.19 -4.51
C GLN A 219 -13.96 5.09 -3.77
N ARG A 220 -12.70 5.10 -4.21
CA ARG A 220 -11.69 6.00 -3.68
C ARG A 220 -12.10 7.46 -3.89
N ASN A 221 -12.04 8.25 -2.82
CA ASN A 221 -12.42 9.65 -2.83
C ASN A 221 -11.56 10.48 -1.86
N THR A 222 -11.61 11.80 -1.99
CA THR A 222 -10.86 12.73 -1.12
C THR A 222 -11.25 12.63 0.35
N GLY A 223 -12.50 12.30 0.67
CA GLY A 223 -12.95 12.05 2.04
C GLY A 223 -12.25 10.87 2.70
N GLN A 224 -12.12 9.75 1.98
CA GLN A 224 -11.34 8.60 2.43
C GLN A 224 -9.87 8.99 2.65
N MET A 225 -9.26 9.70 1.69
CA MET A 225 -7.85 10.11 1.81
C MET A 225 -7.63 11.05 2.99
N PHE A 226 -8.55 11.99 3.23
CA PHE A 226 -8.47 12.87 4.40
C PHE A 226 -8.64 12.11 5.70
N LEU A 227 -9.59 11.16 5.74
CA LEU A 227 -9.77 10.28 6.90
C LEU A 227 -8.51 9.45 7.20
N HIS A 228 -7.84 8.92 6.16
CA HIS A 228 -6.57 8.23 6.32
C HIS A 228 -5.56 9.08 7.10
N GLU A 229 -5.32 10.32 6.64
CA GLU A 229 -4.34 11.22 7.29
C GLU A 229 -4.72 11.56 8.72
N MET A 230 -6.02 11.71 8.98
CA MET A 230 -6.51 11.91 10.34
C MET A 230 -6.18 10.73 11.26
N MET A 231 -6.16 9.49 10.77
CA MET A 231 -5.85 8.34 11.60
C MET A 231 -4.41 8.36 12.12
N HIS A 232 -3.47 8.95 11.38
CA HIS A 232 -2.07 9.11 11.80
C HIS A 232 -1.86 10.19 12.87
N LEU A 233 -2.89 10.94 13.24
CA LEU A 233 -2.75 11.92 14.32
C LEU A 233 -2.72 11.18 15.66
N ASN A 234 -1.75 11.51 16.52
CA ASN A 234 -1.66 10.92 17.86
C ASN A 234 -2.90 11.20 18.74
N SER A 235 -3.75 12.17 18.35
CA SER A 235 -5.03 12.45 18.98
C SER A 235 -6.13 11.44 18.64
N THR A 236 -5.97 10.68 17.57
CA THR A 236 -7.01 9.79 17.02
C THR A 236 -7.06 8.43 17.72
N GLY A 237 -5.92 7.87 18.13
CA GLY A 237 -5.91 6.55 18.76
C GLY A 237 -4.60 6.21 19.47
N GLN A 238 -4.67 5.23 20.38
CA GLN A 238 -3.53 4.56 21.00
C GLN A 238 -3.74 3.03 20.91
N PRO A 239 -2.76 2.24 20.43
CA PRO A 239 -1.44 2.65 19.94
C PRO A 239 -1.52 3.57 18.72
N HIS A 240 -0.41 4.27 18.44
CA HIS A 240 -0.28 5.12 17.26
C HIS A 240 -0.60 4.31 15.99
N ILE A 241 -1.36 4.91 15.08
CA ILE A 241 -1.77 4.26 13.83
C ILE A 241 -0.76 4.62 12.76
N GLU A 242 -0.21 3.61 12.11
CA GLU A 242 0.90 3.69 11.16
C GLU A 242 0.49 3.25 9.75
N ASP A 243 1.41 3.41 8.81
CA ASP A 243 1.31 2.79 7.50
C ASP A 243 2.05 1.45 7.47
N VAL A 244 1.30 0.38 7.61
CA VAL A 244 1.85 -0.93 7.93
C VAL A 244 2.24 -1.67 6.65
N TYR A 245 3.43 -2.28 6.65
CA TYR A 245 3.87 -3.19 5.58
C TYR A 245 3.00 -4.44 5.52
N VAL A 246 2.68 -4.95 4.33
CA VAL A 246 1.94 -6.21 4.20
C VAL A 246 2.74 -7.38 4.79
N ASP A 247 4.05 -7.39 4.55
CA ASP A 247 5.02 -8.32 5.14
C ASP A 247 5.57 -7.76 6.47
N PRO A 248 5.77 -8.60 7.50
CA PRO A 248 6.25 -8.14 8.81
C PRO A 248 7.71 -7.67 8.80
N ASP A 249 8.53 -8.15 7.86
CA ASP A 249 9.98 -7.91 7.85
C ASP A 249 10.37 -6.52 7.30
N ALA A 250 9.40 -5.60 7.15
CA ALA A 250 9.56 -4.24 6.61
C ALA A 250 10.18 -4.15 5.19
N SER A 251 10.51 -5.27 4.57
CA SER A 251 10.89 -5.39 3.16
C SER A 251 9.66 -5.78 2.35
N GLY A 252 8.91 -4.79 1.85
CA GLY A 252 7.73 -5.08 1.05
C GLY A 252 6.88 -3.86 0.77
N LYS A 253 5.71 -4.09 0.17
CA LYS A 253 4.74 -3.04 -0.09
C LYS A 253 3.99 -2.70 1.19
N LYS A 254 3.74 -1.41 1.39
CA LYS A 254 2.82 -0.94 2.43
C LYS A 254 1.38 -1.30 2.06
N ALA A 255 0.53 -1.46 3.08
CA ALA A 255 -0.86 -1.88 2.91
C ALA A 255 -1.74 -0.73 2.40
N TYR A 256 -1.41 -0.22 1.21
CA TYR A 256 -2.16 0.82 0.50
C TYR A 256 -3.12 0.24 -0.53
N GLY A 257 -4.33 0.78 -0.59
CA GLY A 257 -5.37 0.30 -1.49
C GLY A 257 -6.06 -0.98 -0.98
N PRO A 258 -7.19 -1.34 -1.61
CA PRO A 258 -8.10 -2.34 -1.08
C PRO A 258 -7.47 -3.75 -1.06
N ALA A 259 -6.64 -4.13 -2.04
CA ALA A 259 -5.98 -5.44 -2.02
C ALA A 259 -4.94 -5.59 -0.94
N LEU A 260 -4.08 -4.61 -0.74
CA LEU A 260 -3.01 -4.75 0.23
C LEU A 260 -3.54 -4.61 1.65
N VAL A 261 -4.57 -3.78 1.89
CA VAL A 261 -5.33 -3.76 3.15
C VAL A 261 -5.97 -5.11 3.42
N HIS A 262 -6.68 -5.70 2.45
CA HIS A 262 -7.31 -7.00 2.61
C HIS A 262 -6.28 -8.11 2.86
N LYS A 263 -5.17 -8.11 2.11
CA LYS A 263 -4.05 -9.04 2.29
C LYS A 263 -3.42 -8.90 3.68
N LEU A 264 -3.21 -7.67 4.15
CA LEU A 264 -2.72 -7.40 5.50
C LEU A 264 -3.66 -8.03 6.54
N ALA A 265 -4.97 -7.77 6.44
CA ALA A 265 -5.96 -8.23 7.41
C ALA A 265 -6.09 -9.76 7.47
N ARG A 266 -5.98 -10.46 6.33
CA ARG A 266 -6.10 -11.93 6.26
C ARG A 266 -4.83 -12.70 6.59
N ARG A 267 -3.70 -12.01 6.69
CA ARG A 267 -2.41 -12.67 6.83
C ARG A 267 -2.33 -13.50 8.12
N LYS A 268 -2.00 -14.78 7.98
CA LYS A 268 -1.70 -15.64 9.13
C LYS A 268 -0.26 -15.38 9.55
N LEU A 269 -0.07 -14.95 10.80
CA LEU A 269 1.25 -14.69 11.39
C LEU A 269 1.37 -15.45 12.70
N ASN A 270 2.59 -15.87 13.04
CA ASN A 270 2.87 -16.63 14.26
C ASN A 270 2.63 -15.81 15.54
N GLN A 271 2.63 -14.47 15.45
CA GLN A 271 2.31 -13.54 16.54
C GLN A 271 1.44 -12.39 16.01
N GLY A 272 0.39 -12.01 16.73
CA GLY A 272 -0.46 -10.84 16.43
C GLY A 272 -1.45 -10.99 15.27
N GLY A 273 -1.27 -11.92 14.32
CA GLY A 273 -2.19 -12.10 13.19
C GLY A 273 -2.35 -10.86 12.28
N GLY A 274 -3.00 -11.02 11.14
CA GLY A 274 -3.26 -9.94 10.20
C GLY A 274 -4.21 -8.87 10.75
N ALA A 275 -5.19 -9.28 11.56
CA ALA A 275 -6.18 -8.39 12.15
C ALA A 275 -5.56 -7.35 13.10
N SER A 276 -4.65 -7.73 14.00
CA SER A 276 -4.01 -6.75 14.89
C SER A 276 -3.13 -5.77 14.13
N ARG A 277 -2.49 -6.20 13.05
CA ARG A 277 -1.70 -5.31 12.19
C ARG A 277 -2.60 -4.35 11.39
N ALA A 278 -3.72 -4.84 10.87
CA ALA A 278 -4.72 -4.01 10.23
C ALA A 278 -5.33 -2.98 11.20
N SER A 279 -5.48 -3.32 12.49
CA SER A 279 -5.98 -2.38 13.51
C SER A 279 -5.04 -1.23 13.84
N ILE A 280 -3.78 -1.29 13.40
CA ILE A 280 -2.81 -0.19 13.52
C ILE A 280 -2.45 0.40 12.15
N ASN A 281 -3.22 0.10 11.09
CA ASN A 281 -2.98 0.60 9.74
C ASN A 281 -3.98 1.70 9.37
N GLY A 282 -3.53 2.92 9.07
CA GLY A 282 -4.42 4.06 8.75
C GLY A 282 -5.36 3.77 7.58
N GLU A 283 -4.80 3.17 6.53
CA GLU A 283 -5.54 2.82 5.32
C GLU A 283 -6.61 1.74 5.57
N SER A 284 -6.44 0.88 6.58
CA SER A 284 -7.46 -0.12 6.95
C SER A 284 -8.73 0.53 7.48
N TYR A 285 -8.61 1.61 8.27
CA TYR A 285 -9.77 2.38 8.75
C TYR A 285 -10.42 3.16 7.60
N ALA A 286 -9.61 3.77 6.75
CA ALA A 286 -10.09 4.53 5.61
C ALA A 286 -10.92 3.64 4.67
N TRP A 287 -10.42 2.46 4.30
CA TRP A 287 -11.20 1.51 3.49
C TRP A 287 -12.38 0.91 4.24
N LEU A 288 -12.23 0.57 5.51
CA LEU A 288 -13.35 -0.01 6.27
C LEU A 288 -14.56 0.93 6.26
N THR A 289 -14.35 2.22 6.58
CA THR A 289 -15.42 3.21 6.63
C THR A 289 -16.02 3.48 5.24
N ASN A 290 -15.16 3.64 4.23
CA ASN A 290 -15.57 3.86 2.84
C ASN A 290 -16.38 2.67 2.30
N SER A 291 -15.86 1.46 2.49
CA SER A 291 -16.50 0.22 2.04
C SER A 291 -17.83 -0.03 2.74
N ARG A 292 -17.92 0.20 4.06
CA ARG A 292 -19.20 0.08 4.78
C ARG A 292 -20.23 1.07 4.24
N TYR A 293 -19.81 2.31 3.99
CA TYR A 293 -20.69 3.35 3.45
C TYR A 293 -21.26 2.96 2.08
N PHE A 294 -20.40 2.58 1.13
CA PHE A 294 -20.84 2.21 -0.22
C PHE A 294 -21.62 0.89 -0.27
N TYR A 295 -21.29 -0.08 0.58
CA TYR A 295 -22.07 -1.31 0.70
C TYR A 295 -23.51 -1.02 1.12
N GLU A 296 -23.71 -0.15 2.10
CA GLU A 296 -25.05 0.22 2.58
C GLU A 296 -25.82 1.07 1.57
N LEU A 297 -25.11 1.91 0.83
CA LEU A 297 -25.71 2.75 -0.20
C LEU A 297 -26.16 1.93 -1.43
N THR A 298 -25.33 0.99 -1.88
CA THR A 298 -25.52 0.27 -3.16
C THR A 298 -26.06 -1.14 -2.99
N GLY A 299 -25.83 -1.76 -1.83
CA GLY A 299 -26.07 -3.17 -1.57
C GLY A 299 -25.04 -4.13 -2.17
N TYR A 300 -24.06 -3.66 -2.94
CA TYR A 300 -23.05 -4.52 -3.57
C TYR A 300 -21.87 -4.75 -2.64
N PHE A 301 -21.53 -6.02 -2.44
CA PHE A 301 -20.29 -6.43 -1.79
C PHE A 301 -19.09 -5.97 -2.61
N LEU A 302 -18.10 -5.48 -1.89
CA LEU A 302 -16.95 -4.83 -2.48
C LEU A 302 -15.85 -5.82 -2.74
N ILE A 303 -15.56 -5.98 -4.01
CA ILE A 303 -14.50 -6.82 -4.51
C ILE A 303 -13.30 -5.95 -4.89
N ARG A 304 -12.14 -6.44 -4.53
CA ARG A 304 -10.87 -6.00 -5.10
C ARG A 304 -10.57 -6.79 -6.36
N LYS A 305 -9.66 -6.31 -7.21
CA LYS A 305 -9.19 -7.09 -8.34
C LYS A 305 -8.51 -8.36 -7.81
N GLY A 306 -8.91 -9.51 -8.35
CA GLY A 306 -8.37 -10.81 -7.94
C GLY A 306 -8.75 -11.25 -6.51
N TYR A 307 -9.86 -10.81 -5.93
CA TYR A 307 -10.21 -11.14 -4.54
C TYR A 307 -10.42 -12.65 -4.25
N LYS A 308 -10.80 -13.45 -5.26
CA LYS A 308 -10.88 -14.92 -5.18
C LYS A 308 -9.55 -15.62 -5.39
N GLN A 309 -8.54 -14.90 -5.87
CA GLN A 309 -7.22 -15.46 -6.08
C GLN A 309 -6.50 -15.57 -4.72
N SER A 310 -5.61 -16.55 -4.58
CA SER A 310 -4.74 -16.65 -3.42
C SER A 310 -3.94 -15.35 -3.24
N ASP A 311 -3.70 -14.90 -2.02
CA ASP A 311 -2.99 -13.63 -1.73
C ASP A 311 -1.57 -13.55 -2.32
N GLU A 312 -1.01 -14.68 -2.79
CA GLU A 312 0.30 -14.80 -3.46
C GLU A 312 0.26 -14.58 -4.98
N SER A 313 -0.91 -14.47 -5.61
CA SER A 313 -1.03 -14.49 -7.08
C SER A 313 -1.41 -13.15 -7.74
N LEU A 314 -1.40 -12.03 -7.01
CA LEU A 314 -1.57 -10.72 -7.62
C LEU A 314 -0.32 -10.34 -8.42
N SER A 315 -0.50 -9.94 -9.67
CA SER A 315 0.60 -9.40 -10.49
C SER A 315 1.09 -8.04 -9.95
N ALA A 316 2.33 -7.67 -10.28
CA ALA A 316 2.91 -6.39 -9.88
C ALA A 316 2.11 -5.21 -10.46
N GLU A 317 1.57 -5.37 -11.67
CA GLU A 317 0.72 -4.41 -12.37
C GLU A 317 -0.61 -4.19 -11.63
N GLN A 318 -1.31 -5.27 -11.26
CA GLN A 318 -2.58 -5.17 -10.51
C GLN A 318 -2.39 -4.44 -9.18
N VAL A 319 -1.32 -4.75 -8.46
CA VAL A 319 -1.01 -4.04 -7.22
C VAL A 319 -0.69 -2.58 -7.47
N THR A 320 -0.01 -2.25 -8.58
CA THR A 320 0.32 -0.86 -8.92
C THR A 320 -0.91 -0.07 -9.38
N GLU A 321 -1.88 -0.67 -10.04
CA GLU A 321 -3.14 -0.03 -10.44
C GLU A 321 -3.98 0.35 -9.21
N GLU A 322 -4.07 -0.56 -8.24
CA GLU A 322 -4.83 -0.36 -7.00
C GLU A 322 -4.26 0.70 -6.07
N GLN A 323 -2.96 0.99 -6.17
CA GLN A 323 -2.29 1.88 -5.23
C GLN A 323 -2.51 3.38 -5.57
N THR A 324 -2.98 3.76 -6.78
CA THR A 324 -2.89 5.12 -7.39
C THR A 324 -2.94 6.34 -6.45
N GLY A 325 -1.80 6.66 -5.84
CA GLY A 325 -1.65 7.71 -4.83
C GLY A 325 -1.78 7.14 -3.43
N PHE A 326 -0.80 7.32 -2.57
CA PHE A 326 -0.89 6.85 -1.19
C PHE A 326 -0.26 7.91 -0.28
N THR A 327 -0.30 7.69 1.01
CA THR A 327 -0.13 8.70 2.06
C THR A 327 0.93 8.20 3.04
N LEU A 328 1.69 9.06 3.74
CA LEU A 328 2.84 8.61 4.55
C LEU A 328 2.75 9.03 6.02
N ASP A 329 2.99 8.06 6.91
CA ASP A 329 3.24 8.26 8.34
C ASP A 329 4.70 8.01 8.75
N LEU A 330 5.21 8.92 9.59
CA LEU A 330 6.56 8.87 10.17
C LEU A 330 6.58 8.57 11.68
N GLY A 331 5.43 8.25 12.26
CA GLY A 331 5.29 8.00 13.68
C GLY A 331 5.36 9.28 14.53
N ARG A 332 5.51 9.10 15.84
CA ARG A 332 5.61 10.21 16.81
C ARG A 332 6.89 11.02 16.60
N ILE A 333 6.74 12.30 16.24
CA ILE A 333 7.83 13.28 16.19
C ILE A 333 7.76 14.15 17.45
N THR A 334 8.78 14.06 18.30
CA THR A 334 8.93 14.87 19.51
C THR A 334 9.86 16.07 19.28
N GLU A 335 9.91 17.01 20.21
CA GLU A 335 10.90 18.11 20.22
C GLU A 335 12.37 17.64 20.25
N THR A 336 12.63 16.44 20.75
CA THR A 336 13.96 15.82 20.74
C THR A 336 14.24 15.02 19.48
N THR A 337 13.23 14.79 18.64
CA THR A 337 13.39 14.09 17.37
C THR A 337 14.09 15.04 16.41
N SER A 338 15.37 14.79 16.16
CA SER A 338 16.16 15.64 15.27
C SER A 338 15.63 15.55 13.84
N ASN A 339 15.86 16.59 13.03
CA ASN A 339 15.60 16.53 11.60
C ASN A 339 16.31 15.34 10.93
N GLU A 340 17.47 14.95 11.46
CA GLU A 340 18.21 13.76 11.04
C GLU A 340 17.43 12.48 11.38
N GLU A 341 16.85 12.36 12.57
CA GLU A 341 16.02 11.20 12.94
C GLU A 341 14.75 11.11 12.09
N ILE A 342 14.05 12.24 11.86
CA ILE A 342 12.88 12.29 10.96
C ILE A 342 13.29 11.85 9.55
N THR A 343 14.40 12.40 9.06
CA THR A 343 14.99 12.03 7.77
C THR A 343 15.39 10.56 7.75
N ASN A 344 15.88 9.99 8.85
CA ASN A 344 16.25 8.57 8.95
C ASN A 344 15.05 7.64 8.99
N ARG A 345 13.95 8.01 9.67
CA ARG A 345 12.69 7.24 9.64
C ARG A 345 12.09 7.26 8.25
N PHE A 346 12.05 8.44 7.66
CA PHE A 346 11.64 8.64 6.28
C PHE A 346 12.53 7.86 5.30
N ASN A 347 13.85 7.93 5.43
CA ASN A 347 14.80 7.17 4.63
C ASN A 347 14.72 5.68 4.91
N GLY A 348 14.35 5.25 6.11
CA GLY A 348 14.10 3.85 6.44
C GLY A 348 12.86 3.32 5.72
N ILE A 349 11.78 4.12 5.72
CA ILE A 349 10.60 3.87 4.90
C ILE A 349 10.99 3.81 3.43
N LEU A 350 11.71 4.82 2.92
CA LEU A 350 12.20 4.85 1.54
C LEU A 350 13.17 3.70 1.22
N ALA A 351 14.03 3.28 2.13
CA ALA A 351 15.00 2.20 1.91
C ALA A 351 14.30 0.85 1.79
N GLY A 352 13.24 0.63 2.58
CA GLY A 352 12.34 -0.52 2.39
C GLY A 352 11.64 -0.53 1.02
N LEU A 353 11.50 0.65 0.39
CA LEU A 353 10.78 0.88 -0.87
C LEU A 353 11.69 1.09 -2.10
N SER A 354 12.96 1.45 -1.86
CA SER A 354 14.00 1.65 -2.88
C SER A 354 14.52 0.33 -3.45
N ASN A 355 14.03 -0.79 -2.93
CA ASN A 355 14.11 -2.10 -3.58
C ASN A 355 13.09 -2.25 -4.73
N LYS A 356 12.86 -1.18 -5.51
CA LYS A 356 12.19 -1.23 -6.81
C LYS A 356 13.18 -0.75 -7.89
N PRO A 357 13.36 -1.50 -8.98
CA PRO A 357 14.49 -1.33 -9.91
C PRO A 357 14.25 -0.08 -10.74
N THR A 358 15.12 0.91 -10.63
CA THR A 358 15.13 2.00 -11.61
C THR A 358 15.45 1.41 -12.98
N SER A 359 14.63 1.75 -13.98
CA SER A 359 14.70 1.13 -15.31
C SER A 359 15.90 1.56 -16.17
N SER A 360 16.96 2.14 -15.61
CA SER A 360 18.28 2.08 -16.26
C SER A 360 18.72 0.63 -16.30
N GLY A 361 19.17 0.10 -17.45
CA GLY A 361 19.80 -1.25 -17.47
C GLY A 361 20.81 -1.43 -16.34
N PRO A 362 21.26 -2.66 -16.07
CA PRO A 362 22.32 -2.92 -15.11
C PRO A 362 23.41 -1.82 -15.19
N SER A 363 23.80 -1.28 -14.04
CA SER A 363 24.57 -0.05 -13.93
C SER A 363 25.88 -0.18 -14.71
N LYS A 364 26.18 0.85 -15.53
CA LYS A 364 27.41 0.87 -16.33
C LYS A 364 28.62 0.71 -15.41
N GLY A 365 29.54 -0.18 -15.76
CA GLY A 365 30.76 -0.41 -14.99
C GLY A 365 30.70 -1.62 -14.04
N LYS A 366 29.61 -2.38 -14.10
CA LYS A 366 29.48 -3.68 -13.43
C LYS A 366 29.46 -4.83 -14.45
N ALA A 367 29.69 -6.04 -13.96
CA ALA A 367 29.60 -7.25 -14.75
C ALA A 367 28.84 -8.33 -13.97
N MET A 368 28.32 -9.32 -14.69
CA MET A 368 27.89 -10.58 -14.11
C MET A 368 29.00 -11.60 -14.33
N SER A 369 29.44 -12.31 -13.29
CA SER A 369 30.38 -13.43 -13.38
C SER A 369 29.68 -14.74 -13.00
N ILE A 370 29.94 -15.80 -13.77
CA ILE A 370 29.44 -17.15 -13.52
C ILE A 370 30.63 -18.05 -13.18
N ALA A 371 30.52 -18.75 -12.06
CA ALA A 371 31.55 -19.69 -11.60
C ALA A 371 30.94 -21.06 -11.29
N MET A 372 31.71 -22.11 -11.55
CA MET A 372 31.41 -23.44 -11.06
C MET A 372 31.93 -23.57 -9.63
N VAL A 373 31.06 -23.94 -8.70
CA VAL A 373 31.45 -24.31 -7.33
C VAL A 373 31.34 -25.81 -7.21
N ALA A 374 32.43 -26.47 -6.82
CA ALA A 374 32.48 -27.91 -6.58
C ALA A 374 32.72 -28.18 -5.10
N THR A 375 31.84 -28.98 -4.49
CA THR A 375 31.91 -29.38 -3.08
C THR A 375 32.09 -30.89 -2.96
N VAL A 376 33.12 -31.31 -2.24
CA VAL A 376 33.43 -32.72 -1.95
C VAL A 376 32.72 -33.15 -0.68
N ASN A 377 31.75 -34.05 -0.82
CA ASN A 377 31.02 -34.65 0.29
C ASN A 377 31.59 -36.03 0.58
N SER A 378 32.37 -36.14 1.66
CA SER A 378 32.90 -37.43 2.12
C SER A 378 31.83 -38.22 2.88
N HIS A 379 31.75 -39.52 2.61
CA HIS A 379 30.88 -40.45 3.33
C HIS A 379 31.63 -41.78 3.57
N ALA A 380 31.03 -42.70 4.33
CA ALA A 380 31.62 -44.02 4.54
C ALA A 380 31.84 -44.72 3.18
N GLY A 381 33.08 -45.11 2.89
CA GLY A 381 33.45 -45.81 1.67
C GLY A 381 33.67 -44.96 0.41
N GLY A 382 33.63 -43.62 0.48
CA GLY A 382 33.93 -42.80 -0.71
C GLY A 382 33.69 -41.30 -0.54
N ALA A 383 33.68 -40.60 -1.67
CA ALA A 383 33.30 -39.19 -1.75
C ALA A 383 32.52 -38.92 -3.03
N THR A 384 31.52 -38.06 -2.93
CA THR A 384 30.82 -37.48 -4.07
C THR A 384 31.26 -36.03 -4.27
N VAL A 385 31.29 -35.59 -5.52
CA VAL A 385 31.54 -34.19 -5.87
C VAL A 385 30.25 -33.63 -6.42
N ASN A 386 29.70 -32.63 -5.75
CA ASN A 386 28.54 -31.87 -6.24
C ASN A 386 29.06 -30.59 -6.88
N SER A 387 28.64 -30.32 -8.12
CA SER A 387 29.04 -29.13 -8.85
C SER A 387 27.82 -28.30 -9.21
N GLU A 388 27.87 -27.00 -8.93
CA GLU A 388 26.76 -26.07 -9.14
C GLU A 388 27.25 -24.77 -9.79
N TRP A 389 26.37 -24.16 -10.58
CA TRP A 389 26.58 -22.83 -11.14
C TRP A 389 26.20 -21.75 -10.12
N HIS A 390 27.14 -20.87 -9.84
CA HIS A 390 26.94 -19.68 -9.01
C HIS A 390 27.11 -18.43 -9.84
N PHE A 391 26.28 -17.44 -9.58
CA PHE A 391 26.21 -16.18 -10.30
C PHE A 391 26.56 -15.05 -9.35
N PHE A 392 27.36 -14.09 -9.79
CA PHE A 392 27.82 -12.97 -8.99
C PHE A 392 27.75 -11.69 -9.81
N THR A 393 27.54 -10.54 -9.17
CA THR A 393 27.92 -9.25 -9.76
C THR A 393 29.35 -8.90 -9.34
N THR A 394 30.09 -8.25 -10.24
CA THR A 394 31.49 -7.83 -10.07
C THR A 394 31.70 -6.46 -10.73
N SER A 395 32.86 -5.85 -10.53
CA SER A 395 33.35 -4.76 -11.40
C SER A 395 33.62 -5.24 -12.83
N VAL A 396 33.41 -4.37 -13.83
CA VAL A 396 33.72 -4.66 -15.25
C VAL A 396 35.12 -5.22 -15.45
N GLY A 397 35.23 -6.21 -16.35
CA GLY A 397 36.48 -6.83 -16.74
C GLY A 397 37.09 -7.72 -15.66
N LYS A 398 36.34 -8.04 -14.59
CA LYS A 398 36.76 -8.94 -13.52
C LYS A 398 35.75 -10.05 -13.33
N ALA A 399 36.21 -11.30 -13.40
CA ALA A 399 35.46 -12.41 -12.86
C ALA A 399 35.47 -12.39 -11.32
N VAL A 400 34.58 -13.19 -10.73
CA VAL A 400 34.54 -13.36 -9.26
C VAL A 400 35.88 -13.88 -8.75
N GLY A 401 36.36 -13.27 -7.66
CA GLY A 401 37.67 -13.54 -7.08
C GLY A 401 37.67 -14.74 -6.12
N SER A 402 38.71 -14.77 -5.27
CA SER A 402 38.97 -15.80 -4.27
C SER A 402 37.71 -16.24 -3.53
N CYS A 403 37.12 -17.35 -3.96
CA CYS A 403 36.08 -18.05 -3.22
C CYS A 403 34.77 -17.29 -3.02
N GLY A 404 34.38 -16.49 -4.02
CA GLY A 404 33.14 -15.73 -3.98
C GLY A 404 33.34 -14.31 -3.47
N GLU A 405 34.57 -13.93 -3.11
CA GLU A 405 34.92 -12.54 -2.84
C GLU A 405 34.71 -11.70 -4.11
N THR A 406 33.79 -10.75 -4.02
CA THR A 406 33.48 -9.79 -5.07
C THR A 406 33.08 -8.45 -4.44
N ASP A 407 33.24 -7.36 -5.18
CA ASP A 407 32.70 -6.04 -4.87
C ASP A 407 31.19 -5.92 -5.15
N GLY A 408 30.57 -6.98 -5.68
CA GLY A 408 29.14 -7.10 -5.89
C GLY A 408 28.47 -8.10 -4.94
N GLN A 409 27.40 -8.74 -5.41
CA GLN A 409 26.58 -9.68 -4.65
C GLN A 409 26.43 -11.01 -5.39
N GLN A 410 26.22 -12.09 -4.63
CA GLN A 410 25.79 -13.35 -5.22
C GLN A 410 24.33 -13.23 -5.68
N LEU A 411 24.07 -13.71 -6.90
CA LEU A 411 22.74 -13.76 -7.51
C LEU A 411 22.18 -15.17 -7.38
N ILE A 412 20.92 -15.28 -6.98
CA ILE A 412 20.20 -16.55 -6.88
C ILE A 412 19.23 -16.64 -8.06
N PRO A 413 19.39 -17.62 -8.97
CA PRO A 413 18.44 -17.81 -10.05
C PRO A 413 17.04 -18.17 -9.50
N THR A 414 15.99 -17.50 -9.99
CA THR A 414 14.61 -17.71 -9.54
C THR A 414 13.81 -18.66 -10.43
N GLY A 415 14.43 -19.16 -11.51
CA GLY A 415 13.81 -20.11 -12.44
C GLY A 415 14.74 -20.48 -13.60
N GLY A 416 14.25 -21.36 -14.48
CA GLY A 416 14.97 -21.83 -15.66
C GLY A 416 15.64 -23.20 -15.48
N SER A 417 16.85 -23.34 -16.00
CA SER A 417 17.67 -24.54 -15.93
C SER A 417 18.19 -24.80 -14.52
N ASN A 418 18.46 -26.08 -14.22
CA ASN A 418 19.03 -26.47 -12.94
C ASN A 418 20.45 -25.89 -12.80
N VAL A 419 20.75 -25.31 -11.64
CA VAL A 419 22.11 -24.87 -11.28
C VAL A 419 23.04 -26.05 -11.05
N HIS A 420 22.50 -27.23 -10.72
CA HIS A 420 23.26 -28.44 -10.54
C HIS A 420 23.78 -29.01 -11.87
N ILE A 421 25.08 -29.27 -11.92
CA ILE A 421 25.77 -29.81 -13.09
C ILE A 421 25.73 -31.33 -13.01
N SER A 422 24.98 -31.95 -13.92
CA SER A 422 24.91 -33.41 -14.02
C SER A 422 26.24 -34.00 -14.49
N GLY A 423 26.67 -35.11 -13.88
CA GLY A 423 27.88 -35.82 -14.26
C GLY A 423 29.10 -35.45 -13.41
N LYS A 424 30.29 -35.73 -13.93
CA LYS A 424 31.57 -35.35 -13.30
C LYS A 424 32.25 -34.30 -14.17
N PRO A 425 31.89 -33.02 -14.05
CA PRO A 425 32.51 -31.98 -14.87
C PRO A 425 34.00 -31.91 -14.55
N ASP A 426 34.81 -31.63 -15.57
CA ASP A 426 36.23 -31.36 -15.38
C ASP A 426 36.39 -30.05 -14.59
N SER A 427 36.84 -30.16 -13.35
CA SER A 427 37.04 -29.00 -12.48
C SER A 427 38.19 -28.09 -12.89
N GLU A 428 39.13 -28.57 -13.69
CA GLU A 428 40.27 -27.79 -14.20
C GLU A 428 39.97 -27.13 -15.54
N ASN A 429 38.93 -27.60 -16.24
CA ASN A 429 38.38 -26.99 -17.44
C ASN A 429 36.86 -27.14 -17.46
N PRO A 430 36.12 -26.38 -16.63
CA PRO A 430 34.68 -26.48 -16.54
C PRO A 430 34.01 -26.26 -17.91
N PRO A 431 32.89 -26.92 -18.19
CA PRO A 431 32.10 -26.62 -19.40
C PRO A 431 31.53 -25.20 -19.33
N TRP A 432 31.00 -24.66 -20.42
CA TRP A 432 30.18 -23.45 -20.33
C TRP A 432 28.84 -23.75 -19.64
N PRO A 433 28.24 -22.77 -18.92
CA PRO A 433 27.03 -22.96 -18.15
C PRO A 433 25.78 -23.06 -19.03
N ALA A 434 25.61 -24.20 -19.71
CA ALA A 434 24.49 -24.47 -20.60
C ALA A 434 23.14 -24.38 -19.87
N GLY A 435 22.21 -23.60 -20.41
CA GLY A 435 20.88 -23.41 -19.86
C GLY A 435 20.31 -22.01 -20.07
N ILE A 436 19.14 -21.79 -19.47
CA ILE A 436 18.50 -20.47 -19.33
C ILE A 436 18.36 -20.21 -17.83
N TYR A 437 18.90 -19.10 -17.34
CA TYR A 437 18.87 -18.77 -15.91
C TYR A 437 18.26 -17.40 -15.70
N ASN A 438 17.17 -17.34 -14.93
CA ASN A 438 16.47 -16.10 -14.62
C ASN A 438 17.10 -15.45 -13.38
N LEU A 439 17.62 -14.24 -13.54
CA LEU A 439 18.43 -13.52 -12.56
C LEU A 439 17.81 -12.16 -12.28
N ASN A 440 17.84 -11.74 -11.02
CA ASN A 440 17.50 -10.37 -10.66
C ASN A 440 18.78 -9.56 -10.43
N ILE A 441 19.14 -8.70 -11.39
CA ILE A 441 20.37 -7.89 -11.35
C ILE A 441 19.97 -6.44 -11.11
N GLU A 442 20.33 -5.92 -9.93
CA GLU A 442 19.98 -4.55 -9.51
C GLU A 442 18.47 -4.28 -9.64
N GLY A 443 17.67 -5.27 -9.24
CA GLY A 443 16.21 -5.26 -9.32
C GLY A 443 15.66 -5.69 -10.69
N LYS A 444 16.46 -5.77 -11.75
CA LYS A 444 15.96 -6.10 -13.09
C LYS A 444 15.95 -7.59 -13.37
N ASP A 445 14.84 -8.05 -13.93
CA ASP A 445 14.74 -9.40 -14.46
C ASP A 445 15.58 -9.52 -15.73
N CYS A 446 16.59 -10.37 -15.64
CA CYS A 446 17.51 -10.70 -16.70
C CYS A 446 17.52 -12.21 -16.94
N GLU A 447 17.78 -12.63 -18.17
CA GLU A 447 17.93 -14.04 -18.53
C GLU A 447 19.35 -14.27 -19.08
N TYR A 448 20.13 -15.13 -18.45
CA TYR A 448 21.35 -15.64 -19.05
C TYR A 448 21.02 -16.87 -19.90
N LYS A 449 21.46 -16.89 -21.17
CA LYS A 449 21.21 -18.01 -22.10
C LYS A 449 22.52 -18.51 -22.70
N CYS A 450 22.76 -19.81 -22.60
CA CYS A 450 23.93 -20.49 -23.16
C CYS A 450 23.53 -21.89 -23.65
N ASP A 451 24.01 -22.28 -24.83
CA ASP A 451 23.78 -23.61 -25.40
C ASP A 451 24.86 -24.64 -25.03
N GLY A 452 25.88 -24.22 -24.26
CA GLY A 452 27.02 -25.04 -23.88
C GLY A 452 28.13 -25.11 -24.93
N THR A 453 28.11 -24.29 -25.98
CA THR A 453 29.15 -24.24 -27.03
C THR A 453 29.93 -22.93 -27.06
N ASN A 454 29.49 -21.91 -26.33
CA ASN A 454 30.10 -20.60 -26.24
C ASN A 454 29.75 -19.94 -24.87
N PRO A 455 30.36 -18.80 -24.51
CA PRO A 455 30.12 -18.12 -23.23
C PRO A 455 28.68 -17.63 -22.99
N GLY A 456 27.77 -17.70 -23.97
CA GLY A 456 26.38 -17.27 -23.82
C GLY A 456 26.19 -15.75 -23.87
N ARG A 457 24.97 -15.32 -23.51
CA ARG A 457 24.56 -13.91 -23.49
C ARG A 457 23.59 -13.63 -22.35
N LEU A 458 23.61 -12.42 -21.82
CA LEU A 458 22.69 -11.92 -20.82
C LEU A 458 21.65 -10.99 -21.48
N PHE A 459 20.37 -11.21 -21.20
CA PHE A 459 19.25 -10.46 -21.76
C PHE A 459 18.52 -9.74 -20.63
N CYS A 460 18.55 -8.40 -20.60
CA CYS A 460 17.88 -7.61 -19.57
C CYS A 460 16.88 -6.66 -20.24
N GLY A 461 15.64 -7.13 -20.45
CA GLY A 461 14.67 -6.47 -21.32
C GLY A 461 15.15 -6.49 -22.79
N ASP A 462 15.12 -5.34 -23.45
CA ASP A 462 15.57 -5.21 -24.86
C ASP A 462 17.11 -5.19 -25.02
N LYS A 463 17.86 -5.14 -23.92
CA LYS A 463 19.32 -5.12 -23.96
C LYS A 463 19.88 -6.53 -24.00
N GLN A 464 20.66 -6.82 -25.04
CA GLN A 464 21.47 -8.02 -25.15
C GLN A 464 22.93 -7.69 -24.84
N ILE A 465 23.49 -8.34 -23.83
CA ILE A 465 24.85 -8.16 -23.35
C ILE A 465 25.66 -9.42 -23.70
N PRO A 466 26.71 -9.32 -24.54
CA PRO A 466 27.56 -10.46 -24.85
C PRO A 466 28.39 -10.85 -23.62
N CYS A 467 28.59 -12.15 -23.43
CA CYS A 467 29.46 -12.67 -22.39
C CYS A 467 30.78 -13.15 -22.99
N THR A 468 31.83 -13.13 -22.18
CA THR A 468 33.20 -13.51 -22.54
C THR A 468 33.67 -14.65 -21.65
N GLU A 469 34.49 -15.54 -22.21
CA GLU A 469 35.17 -16.59 -21.43
C GLU A 469 36.19 -15.96 -20.48
N ASP A 470 36.22 -16.42 -19.23
CA ASP A 470 37.27 -16.04 -18.30
C ASP A 470 38.63 -16.59 -18.76
N SER A 471 39.66 -15.74 -18.75
CA SER A 471 41.00 -16.09 -19.24
C SER A 471 41.70 -17.22 -18.47
N MET A 472 41.17 -17.59 -17.31
CA MET A 472 41.65 -18.68 -16.45
C MET A 472 40.76 -19.92 -16.52
N LYS A 473 39.58 -19.89 -17.17
CA LYS A 473 38.66 -21.04 -17.28
C LYS A 473 39.34 -22.32 -17.74
N SER A 474 40.21 -22.21 -18.74
CA SER A 474 40.88 -23.36 -19.38
C SER A 474 42.26 -23.65 -18.76
N LYS A 475 42.54 -23.11 -17.56
CA LYS A 475 43.83 -23.23 -16.87
C LYS A 475 43.63 -23.80 -15.46
N PRO A 476 44.47 -24.75 -15.00
CA PRO A 476 44.36 -25.28 -13.64
C PRO A 476 44.46 -24.21 -12.55
N GLU A 477 45.18 -23.12 -12.79
CA GLU A 477 45.33 -22.00 -11.86
C GLU A 477 44.03 -21.20 -11.67
N GLY A 478 43.04 -21.32 -12.57
CA GLY A 478 41.71 -20.73 -12.41
C GLY A 478 40.86 -21.41 -11.34
N LYS A 479 41.22 -22.64 -10.94
CA LYS A 479 40.56 -23.38 -9.88
C LYS A 479 41.07 -22.95 -8.51
N LEU A 480 40.26 -22.16 -7.82
CA LEU A 480 40.55 -21.64 -6.49
C LEU A 480 40.06 -22.60 -5.41
N LYS A 481 40.87 -22.85 -4.37
CA LYS A 481 40.48 -23.69 -3.21
C LYS A 481 39.87 -22.82 -2.12
N CYS A 482 38.62 -23.14 -1.76
CA CYS A 482 37.75 -22.36 -0.89
C CYS A 482 37.47 -23.07 0.43
N GLY A 483 38.56 -23.50 1.06
CA GLY A 483 38.54 -24.43 2.18
C GLY A 483 38.97 -25.83 1.79
N SER A 484 38.79 -26.78 2.70
CA SER A 484 39.31 -28.15 2.54
C SER A 484 38.54 -29.01 1.55
N ARG A 485 37.30 -28.63 1.22
CA ARG A 485 36.36 -29.45 0.43
C ARG A 485 35.61 -28.68 -0.66
N THR A 486 35.87 -27.39 -0.81
CA THR A 486 35.18 -26.56 -1.79
C THR A 486 36.20 -25.95 -2.73
N SER A 487 35.89 -25.92 -4.02
CA SER A 487 36.64 -25.15 -5.01
C SER A 487 35.71 -24.32 -5.87
N LEU A 488 36.18 -23.16 -6.30
CA LEU A 488 35.48 -22.26 -7.21
C LEU A 488 36.32 -22.07 -8.47
N HIS A 489 35.68 -22.09 -9.64
CA HIS A 489 36.34 -21.83 -10.91
C HIS A 489 35.46 -20.89 -11.75
N ALA A 490 35.91 -19.65 -11.97
CA ALA A 490 35.21 -18.70 -12.82
C ALA A 490 35.27 -19.13 -14.29
N VAL A 491 34.16 -18.98 -15.01
CA VAL A 491 34.01 -19.52 -16.38
C VAL A 491 33.65 -18.43 -17.37
N VAL A 492 32.71 -17.55 -17.00
CA VAL A 492 32.15 -16.54 -17.89
C VAL A 492 31.98 -15.24 -17.13
N TYR A 493 32.11 -14.11 -17.83
CA TYR A 493 31.59 -12.83 -17.34
C TYR A 493 30.92 -12.02 -18.46
N CYS A 494 29.98 -11.14 -18.11
CA CYS A 494 29.21 -10.31 -19.03
C CYS A 494 29.23 -8.85 -18.53
N ASP A 495 29.95 -7.98 -19.21
CA ASP A 495 30.14 -6.56 -18.84
C ASP A 495 28.94 -5.70 -19.30
N PHE A 496 28.43 -4.81 -18.44
CA PHE A 496 27.28 -3.95 -18.75
C PHE A 496 27.43 -2.48 -18.31
#